data_AF-A0A7X7WK14-F1
#
_entry.id   AF-A0A7X7WK14-F1
#
_cell.length_a   1.000
_cell.length_b   1.000
_cell.length_c   1.000
_cell.angle_alpha   90.00
_cell.angle_beta   90.00
_cell.angle_gamma   90.00
#
_symmetry.space_group_name_H-M   'P 1'
#
loop_
_entity.id
_entity.type
_entity.pdbx_description
1 polymer ?
#
loop_
_entity_poly.entity_id
_entity_poly.type
_entity_poly.pdbx_seq_one_letter_code
_entity_poly.pdbx_strand_id
1 'polypeptide(L)'
;MAVIRYHAWWPSSSDRYYTYNPTENTTRINYYPPHTDGYYYTPYMWIDGDVRADNSANWRSQIAAEKTVDAPMDIQLTGTYNSDTRTGGLIIRIIATGTISYSDLRLRMAITESNLYYSAPNGTTIHNQTFRDMFPNTTGLAVAITQGETLTFNQDFSIPRPLIERNCNIVAFVQANSSRRILQGAEIALRDLNYQILSFNLISPANGDTFYGCQPLFFWHRSIDSLTLDTVSYQVQLSRDPEFLSPLCSDTLRDTSWLCPVCLDYDMVFYWRVQAFSAGSTPRFSNSTFSFYTRHPCPYVLGDINGDRSVLGGDVTYGVRYFKSVGPTPPDSCYLDSAGIYLYVAGDVNGNCEFRGSDITRLVAYFKATAVISPCHALPPTPIQPPIKQRG
;
A
#
# COMPACT_ATOMS: atom_id res chain seq x y z
N MET A 1 -13.10 6.84 19.65
CA MET A 1 -13.51 7.91 20.59
C MET A 1 -12.31 8.27 21.41
N ALA A 2 -11.84 9.51 21.31
CA ALA A 2 -10.76 10.02 22.14
C ALA A 2 -11.32 10.72 23.38
N VAL A 3 -10.63 10.62 24.52
CA VAL A 3 -11.03 11.27 25.78
C VAL A 3 -9.81 11.94 26.39
N ILE A 4 -9.97 13.15 26.90
CA ILE A 4 -8.94 13.88 27.64
C ILE A 4 -9.52 14.29 28.99
N ARG A 5 -8.84 13.94 30.10
CA ARG A 5 -9.24 14.34 31.46
C ARG A 5 -8.29 15.43 31.98
N TYR A 6 -8.78 16.65 31.97
CA TYR A 6 -8.11 17.78 32.61
C TYR A 6 -8.34 17.72 34.12
N HIS A 7 -7.27 17.88 34.89
CA HIS A 7 -7.35 17.92 36.35
C HIS A 7 -7.45 19.38 36.79
N ALA A 8 -8.41 19.68 37.65
CA ALA A 8 -8.64 21.04 38.14
C ALA A 8 -7.84 21.32 39.42
N TRP A 9 -7.70 22.60 39.75
CA TRP A 9 -7.15 23.07 41.03
C TRP A 9 -8.17 23.12 42.16
N TRP A 10 -9.40 22.70 41.88
CA TRP A 10 -10.46 22.53 42.86
C TRP A 10 -10.93 21.05 42.83
N PRO A 11 -11.37 20.51 43.97
CA PRO A 11 -11.42 21.15 45.29
C PRO A 11 -10.04 21.29 45.98
N SER A 12 -8.98 20.74 45.39
CA SER A 12 -7.61 20.85 45.93
C SER A 12 -6.61 21.31 44.87
N SER A 13 -5.84 22.35 45.18
CA SER A 13 -4.72 22.81 44.36
C SER A 13 -3.51 21.87 44.43
N SER A 14 -3.53 20.88 45.33
CA SER A 14 -2.48 19.88 45.49
C SER A 14 -2.72 18.61 44.67
N ASP A 15 -3.72 18.59 43.77
CA ASP A 15 -3.90 17.46 42.84
C ASP A 15 -2.60 17.27 42.04
N ARG A 16 -2.02 16.06 42.12
CA ARG A 16 -0.71 15.78 41.54
C ARG A 16 -0.68 15.88 40.02
N TYR A 17 -1.81 15.65 39.37
CA TYR A 17 -1.94 15.67 37.91
C TYR A 17 -2.25 17.08 37.42
N TYR A 18 -2.95 17.89 38.21
CA TYR A 18 -3.05 19.33 37.97
C TYR A 18 -1.68 20.01 38.10
N THR A 19 -0.98 19.78 39.22
CA THR A 19 0.31 20.42 39.54
C THR A 19 1.44 20.04 38.57
N TYR A 20 1.29 18.95 37.82
CA TYR A 20 2.23 18.61 36.75
C TYR A 20 2.24 19.65 35.61
N ASN A 21 1.07 20.15 35.22
CA ASN A 21 0.93 21.14 34.16
C ASN A 21 -0.23 22.11 34.47
N PRO A 22 -0.04 23.02 35.45
CA PRO A 22 -1.13 23.85 35.95
C PRO A 22 -1.60 24.88 34.91
N THR A 23 -0.66 25.47 34.16
CA THR A 23 -0.97 26.50 33.16
C THR A 23 -1.91 25.99 32.07
N GLU A 24 -1.60 24.84 31.49
CA GLU A 24 -2.41 24.33 30.38
C GLU A 24 -3.70 23.66 30.84
N ASN A 25 -3.69 22.98 31.99
CA ASN A 25 -4.93 22.51 32.62
C ASN A 25 -5.88 23.69 32.86
N THR A 26 -5.40 24.75 33.51
CA THR A 26 -6.21 25.95 33.77
C THR A 26 -6.71 26.59 32.47
N THR A 27 -5.84 26.72 31.47
CA THR A 27 -6.21 27.29 30.17
C THR A 27 -7.30 26.47 29.47
N ARG A 28 -7.17 25.14 29.45
CA ARG A 28 -8.16 24.26 28.79
C ARG A 28 -9.45 24.12 29.58
N ILE A 29 -9.41 24.18 30.91
CA ILE A 29 -10.62 24.22 31.73
C ILE A 29 -11.38 25.53 31.50
N ASN A 30 -10.69 26.68 31.54
CA ASN A 30 -11.29 28.00 31.33
C ASN A 30 -11.76 28.25 29.89
N TYR A 31 -11.28 27.46 28.92
CA TYR A 31 -11.78 27.49 27.54
C TYR A 31 -13.28 27.15 27.46
N TYR A 32 -13.78 26.38 28.42
CA TYR A 32 -15.18 26.02 28.51
C TYR A 32 -15.92 26.84 29.57
N PRO A 33 -17.19 27.20 29.32
CA PRO A 33 -17.97 27.99 30.26
C PRO A 33 -18.24 27.21 31.56
N PRO A 34 -18.51 27.92 32.67
CA PRO A 34 -18.93 27.30 33.93
C PRO A 34 -20.27 26.59 33.78
N HIS A 35 -20.72 25.92 34.84
CA HIS A 35 -22.05 25.33 34.94
C HIS A 35 -23.18 26.36 34.74
N THR A 36 -24.39 25.88 34.51
CA THR A 36 -25.57 26.75 34.29
C THR A 36 -25.85 27.68 35.47
N ASP A 37 -25.41 27.30 36.67
CA ASP A 37 -25.44 28.10 37.90
C ASP A 37 -24.27 29.10 38.03
N GLY A 38 -23.35 29.13 37.06
CA GLY A 38 -22.19 30.03 37.01
C GLY A 38 -20.95 29.51 37.77
N TYR A 39 -21.01 28.32 38.39
CA TYR A 39 -19.90 27.77 39.17
C TYR A 39 -19.12 26.71 38.40
N TYR A 40 -17.89 26.41 38.85
CA TYR A 40 -17.11 25.27 38.36
C TYR A 40 -17.09 24.18 39.43
N TYR A 41 -17.54 22.98 39.06
CA TYR A 41 -17.42 21.78 39.90
C TYR A 41 -17.21 20.53 39.05
N THR A 42 -16.65 19.49 39.66
CA THR A 42 -16.35 18.18 39.06
C THR A 42 -17.24 17.10 39.68
N PRO A 43 -17.57 16.01 38.97
CA PRO A 43 -17.15 15.67 37.60
C PRO A 43 -17.93 16.45 36.54
N TYR A 44 -17.28 16.79 35.43
CA TYR A 44 -17.91 17.52 34.33
C TYR A 44 -17.31 17.11 32.98
N MET A 45 -18.15 17.07 31.93
CA MET A 45 -17.75 16.58 30.60
C MET A 45 -18.37 17.41 29.47
N TRP A 46 -17.55 17.67 28.45
CA TRP A 46 -17.95 18.18 27.15
C TRP A 46 -17.77 17.09 26.11
N ILE A 47 -18.79 16.88 25.28
CA ILE A 47 -18.77 15.95 24.15
C ILE A 47 -18.75 16.82 22.90
N ASP A 48 -17.84 16.50 21.98
CA ASP A 48 -17.56 17.29 20.78
C ASP A 48 -17.39 18.79 21.05
N GLY A 49 -16.94 19.14 22.27
CA GLY A 49 -16.60 20.50 22.70
C GLY A 49 -17.77 21.48 22.89
N ASP A 50 -18.99 21.16 22.45
CA ASP A 50 -20.16 22.04 22.63
C ASP A 50 -21.38 21.35 23.25
N VAL A 51 -21.39 20.01 23.32
CA VAL A 51 -22.43 19.26 24.02
C VAL A 51 -22.06 19.08 25.48
N ARG A 52 -22.90 19.68 26.33
CA ARG A 52 -22.77 19.65 27.79
C ARG A 52 -23.35 18.38 28.37
N ALA A 53 -22.60 17.72 29.25
CA ALA A 53 -23.06 16.53 29.99
C ALA A 53 -22.78 16.70 31.51
N ASP A 54 -23.69 17.40 32.19
CA ASP A 54 -23.49 17.88 33.57
C ASP A 54 -23.46 16.79 34.66
N ASN A 55 -23.93 15.57 34.37
CA ASN A 55 -23.94 14.48 35.34
C ASN A 55 -23.55 13.14 34.72
N SER A 56 -22.90 12.27 35.51
CA SER A 56 -22.40 10.99 35.00
C SER A 56 -23.49 10.05 34.47
N ALA A 57 -24.76 10.26 34.86
CA ALA A 57 -25.88 9.46 34.40
C ALA A 57 -26.24 9.73 32.92
N ASN A 58 -26.09 10.97 32.44
CA ASN A 58 -26.44 11.34 31.06
C ASN A 58 -25.27 11.26 30.07
N TRP A 59 -24.04 11.03 30.55
CA TRP A 59 -22.85 10.95 29.70
C TRP A 59 -23.01 9.93 28.57
N ARG A 60 -23.53 8.73 28.88
CA ARG A 60 -23.68 7.65 27.90
C ARG A 60 -24.69 7.99 26.80
N SER A 61 -25.82 8.59 27.16
CA SER A 61 -26.86 8.94 26.18
C SER A 61 -26.41 10.09 25.29
N GLN A 62 -25.72 11.09 25.84
CA GLN A 62 -25.18 12.20 25.05
C GLN A 62 -24.07 11.72 24.10
N ILE A 63 -23.15 10.85 24.55
CA ILE A 63 -22.14 10.25 23.68
C ILE A 63 -22.79 9.43 22.55
N ALA A 64 -23.84 8.67 22.86
CA ALA A 64 -24.55 7.88 21.87
C ALA A 64 -25.24 8.76 20.82
N ALA A 65 -25.80 9.91 21.23
CA ALA A 65 -26.39 10.88 20.31
C ALA A 65 -25.34 11.49 19.37
N GLU A 66 -24.21 11.95 19.91
CA GLU A 66 -23.14 12.55 19.10
C GLU A 66 -22.50 11.55 18.13
N LYS A 67 -22.43 10.27 18.49
CA LYS A 67 -21.97 9.22 17.56
C LYS A 67 -22.83 9.05 16.31
N THR A 68 -24.07 9.55 16.30
CA THR A 68 -24.94 9.51 15.12
C THR A 68 -24.77 10.72 14.21
N VAL A 69 -24.00 11.72 14.65
CA VAL A 69 -23.70 12.92 13.86
C VAL A 69 -22.49 12.62 12.98
N ASP A 70 -22.66 12.78 11.67
CA ASP A 70 -21.57 12.56 10.72
C ASP A 70 -20.47 13.63 10.88
N ALA A 71 -19.22 13.18 10.95
CA ALA A 71 -18.07 14.06 10.96
C ALA A 71 -17.76 14.54 9.52
N PRO A 72 -17.60 15.85 9.28
CA PRO A 72 -17.31 16.37 7.94
C PRO A 72 -15.82 16.22 7.54
N MET A 73 -15.03 15.51 8.35
CA MET A 73 -13.62 15.23 8.10
C MET A 73 -13.15 13.95 8.77
N ASP A 74 -12.06 13.39 8.24
CA ASP A 74 -11.28 12.30 8.83
C ASP A 74 -9.91 12.82 9.30
N ILE A 75 -9.39 12.27 10.40
CA ILE A 75 -8.05 12.56 10.91
C ILE A 75 -7.26 11.27 10.99
N GLN A 76 -6.14 11.21 10.27
CA GLN A 76 -5.22 10.08 10.28
C GLN A 76 -3.92 10.48 10.97
N LEU A 77 -3.49 9.68 11.94
CA LEU A 77 -2.30 9.91 12.73
C LEU A 77 -1.25 8.84 12.44
N THR A 78 -0.05 9.28 12.11
CA THR A 78 1.15 8.45 12.07
C THR A 78 2.31 9.25 12.66
N GLY A 79 3.49 8.65 12.77
CA GLY A 79 4.65 9.40 13.24
C GLY A 79 5.77 8.50 13.71
N THR A 80 6.76 9.14 14.31
CA THR A 80 7.91 8.46 14.91
C THR A 80 8.06 8.85 16.37
N TYR A 81 8.63 7.94 17.16
CA TYR A 81 9.00 8.19 18.54
C TYR A 81 10.32 7.48 18.86
N ASN A 82 11.29 8.22 19.38
CA ASN A 82 12.56 7.70 19.85
C ASN A 82 12.53 7.61 21.38
N SER A 83 12.59 6.40 21.93
CA SER A 83 12.56 6.16 23.38
C SER A 83 13.82 6.63 24.11
N ASP A 84 14.96 6.69 23.42
CA ASP A 84 16.24 7.11 24.00
C ASP A 84 16.25 8.62 24.23
N THR A 85 15.80 9.39 23.25
CA THR A 85 15.71 10.87 23.36
C THR A 85 14.37 11.33 23.95
N ARG A 86 13.36 10.45 24.00
CA ARG A 86 11.98 10.73 24.42
C ARG A 86 11.33 11.87 23.64
N THR A 87 11.64 11.92 22.35
CA THR A 87 11.12 12.89 21.39
C THR A 87 10.55 12.17 20.18
N GLY A 88 9.60 12.79 19.49
CA GLY A 88 9.00 12.24 18.29
C GLY A 88 8.42 13.30 17.38
N GLY A 89 8.07 12.89 16.17
CA GLY A 89 7.36 13.71 15.20
C GLY A 89 6.01 13.08 14.89
N LEU A 90 4.93 13.82 15.09
CA LEU A 90 3.58 13.41 14.72
C LEU A 90 3.24 13.94 13.32
N ILE A 91 2.72 13.05 12.47
CA ILE A 91 2.19 13.38 11.15
C ILE A 91 0.66 13.27 11.24
N ILE A 92 -0.02 14.37 10.93
CA ILE A 92 -1.48 14.49 10.99
C ILE A 92 -1.99 14.77 9.58
N ARG A 93 -2.76 13.84 9.00
CA ARG A 93 -3.50 14.09 7.76
C ARG A 93 -4.96 14.38 8.09
N ILE A 94 -5.46 15.54 7.66
CA ILE A 94 -6.87 15.93 7.78
C ILE A 94 -7.48 15.89 6.40
N ILE A 95 -8.54 15.11 6.23
CA ILE A 95 -9.24 14.92 4.95
C ILE A 95 -10.65 15.47 5.11
N ALA A 96 -11.01 16.53 4.37
CA ALA A 96 -12.36 17.09 4.42
C ALA A 96 -13.31 16.28 3.54
N THR A 97 -14.03 15.34 4.15
CA THR A 97 -14.98 14.45 3.47
C THR A 97 -16.34 15.10 3.22
N GLY A 98 -16.67 16.17 3.96
CA GLY A 98 -17.90 16.95 3.83
C GLY A 98 -17.66 18.45 3.84
N THR A 99 -18.75 19.22 3.75
CA THR A 99 -18.73 20.69 3.78
C THR A 99 -18.24 21.21 5.12
N ILE A 100 -17.30 22.17 5.10
CA ILE A 100 -16.74 22.82 6.29
C ILE A 100 -17.32 24.23 6.43
N SER A 101 -18.21 24.43 7.41
CA SER A 101 -18.92 25.71 7.62
C SER A 101 -18.25 26.62 8.68
N TYR A 102 -16.99 26.38 9.00
CA TYR A 102 -16.25 27.10 10.06
C TYR A 102 -15.01 27.77 9.49
N SER A 103 -14.76 29.02 9.88
CA SER A 103 -13.63 29.82 9.41
C SER A 103 -12.51 29.98 10.46
N ASP A 104 -12.70 29.45 11.67
CA ASP A 104 -11.82 29.66 12.82
C ASP A 104 -11.33 28.33 13.45
N LEU A 105 -11.18 27.31 12.61
CA LEU A 105 -10.75 25.98 13.05
C LEU A 105 -9.30 25.99 13.55
N ARG A 106 -9.07 25.21 14.61
CA ARG A 106 -7.75 24.94 15.18
C ARG A 106 -7.51 23.44 15.32
N LEU A 107 -6.38 22.97 14.81
CA LEU A 107 -5.84 21.65 15.11
C LEU A 107 -5.11 21.73 16.46
N ARG A 108 -5.54 20.90 17.41
CA ARG A 108 -4.98 20.80 18.75
C ARG A 108 -4.53 19.38 19.02
N MET A 109 -3.38 19.23 19.67
CA MET A 109 -2.84 17.94 20.06
C MET A 109 -2.55 17.92 21.54
N ALA A 110 -2.91 16.81 22.20
CA ALA A 110 -2.74 16.61 23.62
C ALA A 110 -2.06 15.27 23.88
N ILE A 111 -1.12 15.25 24.83
CA ILE A 111 -0.63 14.00 25.42
C ILE A 111 -1.53 13.65 26.59
N THR A 112 -2.02 12.41 26.60
CA THR A 112 -2.71 11.83 27.74
C THR A 112 -1.94 10.63 28.26
N GLU A 113 -2.09 10.33 29.55
CA GLU A 113 -1.46 9.17 30.16
C GLU A 113 -2.48 8.37 30.96
N SER A 114 -2.43 7.04 30.82
CA SER A 114 -3.38 6.12 31.43
C SER A 114 -2.72 5.15 32.41
N ASN A 115 -3.54 4.33 33.09
CA ASN A 115 -3.07 3.33 34.05
C ASN A 115 -2.13 3.91 35.14
N LEU A 116 -2.50 5.08 35.65
CA LEU A 116 -1.73 5.80 36.66
C LEU A 116 -2.26 5.46 38.05
N TYR A 117 -1.44 4.74 38.83
CA TYR A 117 -1.77 4.48 40.22
C TYR A 117 -1.52 5.72 41.08
N TYR A 118 -2.57 6.17 41.75
CA TYR A 118 -2.52 7.16 42.81
C TYR A 118 -3.78 7.03 43.66
N SER A 119 -3.63 6.72 44.94
CA SER A 119 -4.74 6.68 45.89
C SER A 119 -5.21 8.10 46.21
N ALA A 120 -6.15 8.61 45.42
CA ALA A 120 -6.68 9.96 45.60
C ALA A 120 -7.65 10.01 46.80
N PRO A 121 -7.76 11.16 47.50
CA PRO A 121 -8.68 11.32 48.63
C PRO A 121 -10.15 11.03 48.33
N ASN A 122 -10.55 11.09 47.04
CA ASN A 122 -11.90 10.77 46.58
C ASN A 122 -12.14 9.26 46.35
N GLY A 123 -11.19 8.39 46.72
CA GLY A 123 -11.28 6.93 46.56
C GLY A 123 -10.87 6.40 45.19
N THR A 124 -10.54 7.26 44.22
CA THR A 124 -10.04 6.83 42.90
C THR A 124 -8.58 6.41 43.01
N THR A 125 -8.27 5.17 42.64
CA THR A 125 -6.91 4.62 42.73
C THR A 125 -6.19 4.52 41.38
N ILE A 126 -6.94 4.44 40.27
CA ILE A 126 -6.41 4.36 38.92
C ILE A 126 -6.98 5.52 38.11
N HIS A 127 -6.07 6.30 37.52
CA HIS A 127 -6.40 7.45 36.68
C HIS A 127 -6.06 7.11 35.23
N ASN A 128 -6.99 7.43 34.33
CA ASN A 128 -6.88 7.13 32.91
C ASN A 128 -7.08 8.39 32.07
N GLN A 129 -6.51 8.43 30.87
CA GLN A 129 -6.60 9.55 29.94
C GLN A 129 -6.29 10.91 30.62
N THR A 130 -5.40 10.91 31.61
CA THR A 130 -5.00 12.10 32.35
C THR A 130 -4.23 13.01 31.41
N PHE A 131 -4.70 14.24 31.23
CA PHE A 131 -4.02 15.25 30.42
C PHE A 131 -2.63 15.56 30.98
N ARG A 132 -1.62 15.58 30.11
CA ARG A 132 -0.23 15.87 30.47
C ARG A 132 0.33 17.12 29.80
N ASP A 133 0.02 17.33 28.53
CA ASP A 133 0.65 18.39 27.73
C ASP A 133 -0.19 18.72 26.48
N MET A 134 -0.20 19.99 26.06
CA MET A 134 -0.65 20.42 24.74
C MET A 134 0.56 20.80 23.90
N PHE A 135 0.65 20.29 22.67
CA PHE A 135 1.75 20.63 21.77
C PHE A 135 1.18 21.08 20.41
N PRO A 136 1.72 22.14 19.79
CA PRO A 136 2.81 22.99 20.29
C PRO A 136 2.40 23.92 21.45
N ASN A 137 1.10 24.08 21.71
CA ASN A 137 0.52 24.83 22.84
C ASN A 137 -1.01 24.67 22.87
N THR A 138 -1.67 25.28 23.86
CA THR A 138 -3.14 25.26 24.05
C THR A 138 -3.95 25.92 22.94
N THR A 139 -3.37 26.84 22.17
CA THR A 139 -4.07 27.57 21.09
C THR A 139 -4.28 26.69 19.86
N GLY A 140 -3.30 25.83 19.56
CA GLY A 140 -3.31 24.96 18.38
C GLY A 140 -2.93 25.68 17.08
N LEU A 141 -2.80 24.90 16.01
CA LEU A 141 -2.46 25.37 14.67
C LEU A 141 -3.73 25.82 13.93
N ALA A 142 -3.65 26.88 13.12
CA ALA A 142 -4.78 27.29 12.27
C ALA A 142 -5.07 26.23 11.20
N VAL A 143 -6.35 25.94 10.97
CA VAL A 143 -6.80 25.06 9.90
C VAL A 143 -7.75 25.83 8.99
N ALA A 144 -7.41 25.92 7.71
CA ALA A 144 -8.27 26.43 6.65
C ALA A 144 -8.35 25.34 5.58
N ILE A 145 -9.49 24.67 5.49
CA ILE A 145 -9.69 23.51 4.62
C ILE A 145 -11.11 23.53 4.06
N THR A 146 -11.26 23.14 2.81
CA THR A 146 -12.54 23.02 2.10
C THR A 146 -12.79 21.58 1.67
N GLN A 147 -14.04 21.25 1.33
CA GLN A 147 -14.43 19.89 0.99
C GLN A 147 -13.58 19.32 -0.16
N GLY A 148 -13.12 18.09 0.00
CA GLY A 148 -12.27 17.38 -0.97
C GLY A 148 -10.77 17.60 -0.78
N GLU A 149 -10.36 18.60 0.02
CA GLU A 149 -8.95 18.84 0.30
C GLU A 149 -8.39 17.88 1.35
N THR A 150 -7.07 17.70 1.30
CA THR A 150 -6.30 17.02 2.34
C THR A 150 -5.16 17.93 2.78
N LEU A 151 -5.07 18.19 4.09
CA LEU A 151 -3.94 18.89 4.70
C LEU A 151 -3.05 17.92 5.47
N THR A 152 -1.75 18.16 5.45
CA THR A 152 -0.77 17.40 6.24
C THR A 152 -0.01 18.34 7.16
N PHE A 153 -0.01 18.04 8.45
CA PHE A 153 0.75 18.76 9.47
C PHE A 153 1.83 17.84 10.03
N ASN A 154 3.02 18.39 10.27
CA ASN A 154 4.10 17.72 10.98
C ASN A 154 4.35 18.49 12.25
N GLN A 155 4.29 17.82 13.39
CA GLN A 155 4.45 18.46 14.69
C GLN A 155 5.34 17.62 15.60
N ASP A 156 6.46 18.21 16.01
CA ASP A 156 7.34 17.61 16.99
C ASP A 156 6.72 17.67 18.39
N PHE A 157 7.00 16.64 19.18
CA PHE A 157 6.58 16.53 20.57
C PHE A 157 7.68 15.88 21.42
N SER A 158 7.54 16.01 22.74
CA SER A 158 8.43 15.36 23.71
C SER A 158 7.62 14.72 24.82
N ILE A 159 8.14 13.63 25.37
CA ILE A 159 7.54 12.91 26.51
C ILE A 159 8.53 13.03 27.68
N PRO A 160 8.64 14.19 28.34
CA PRO A 160 9.63 14.36 29.41
C PRO A 160 9.38 13.40 30.57
N ARG A 161 10.41 13.12 31.37
CA ARG A 161 10.20 12.45 32.67
C ARG A 161 9.39 13.40 33.56
N PRO A 162 8.42 12.91 34.36
CA PRO A 162 8.26 11.53 34.82
C PRO A 162 7.20 10.70 34.06
N LEU A 163 6.78 11.08 32.85
CA LEU A 163 5.75 10.33 32.11
C LEU A 163 6.21 8.90 31.81
N ILE A 164 5.31 7.94 31.96
CA ILE A 164 5.51 6.55 31.58
C ILE A 164 5.08 6.41 30.11
N GLU A 165 6.06 6.37 29.21
CA GLU A 165 5.83 6.42 27.76
C GLU A 165 4.86 5.33 27.25
N ARG A 166 4.93 4.10 27.77
CA ARG A 166 4.03 3.00 27.39
C ARG A 166 2.55 3.25 27.73
N ASN A 167 2.31 4.17 28.66
CA ASN A 167 0.98 4.56 29.12
C ASN A 167 0.48 5.83 28.40
N CYS A 168 1.30 6.45 27.55
CA CYS A 168 0.97 7.69 26.88
C CYS A 168 0.26 7.45 25.54
N ASN A 169 -0.74 8.29 25.26
CA ASN A 169 -1.40 8.42 23.97
C ASN A 169 -1.33 9.88 23.52
N ILE A 170 -1.42 10.09 22.21
CA ILE A 170 -1.60 11.40 21.60
C ILE A 170 -3.02 11.50 21.06
N VAL A 171 -3.73 12.55 21.47
CA VAL A 171 -5.06 12.90 20.94
C VAL A 171 -4.91 14.13 20.06
N ALA A 172 -5.36 14.06 18.81
CA ALA A 172 -5.43 15.20 17.90
C ALA A 172 -6.89 15.49 17.56
N PHE A 173 -7.29 16.76 17.58
CA PHE A 173 -8.67 17.14 17.29
C PHE A 173 -8.74 18.51 16.60
N VAL A 174 -9.71 18.66 15.70
CA VAL A 174 -10.00 19.92 15.00
C VAL A 174 -11.21 20.57 15.66
N GLN A 175 -11.02 21.77 16.21
CA GLN A 175 -12.01 22.48 17.00
C GLN A 175 -12.21 23.90 16.49
N ALA A 176 -13.46 24.30 16.27
CA ALA A 176 -13.85 25.69 16.03
C ALA A 176 -13.71 26.51 17.32
N ASN A 177 -13.11 27.70 17.25
CA ASN A 177 -12.87 28.52 18.44
C ASN A 177 -14.15 29.19 18.95
N SER A 178 -15.00 29.66 18.04
CA SER A 178 -16.20 30.44 18.31
C SER A 178 -17.30 29.60 18.97
N SER A 179 -17.61 28.43 18.41
CA SER A 179 -18.62 27.52 18.95
C SER A 179 -18.07 26.53 19.98
N ARG A 180 -16.76 26.27 19.95
CA ARG A 180 -16.05 25.18 20.64
C ARG A 180 -16.34 23.79 20.07
N ARG A 181 -17.13 23.67 19.00
CA ARG A 181 -17.41 22.40 18.32
C ARG A 181 -16.12 21.75 17.86
N ILE A 182 -15.94 20.48 18.22
CA ILE A 182 -14.93 19.58 17.68
C ILE A 182 -15.58 18.87 16.49
N LEU A 183 -14.96 18.99 15.32
CA LEU A 183 -15.46 18.42 14.08
C LEU A 183 -14.99 16.97 13.91
N GLN A 184 -13.82 16.64 14.45
CA GLN A 184 -13.25 15.30 14.47
C GLN A 184 -12.15 15.21 15.51
N GLY A 185 -11.97 14.02 16.10
CA GLY A 185 -10.87 13.69 16.98
C GLY A 185 -10.31 12.30 16.71
N ALA A 186 -8.99 12.17 16.69
CA ALA A 186 -8.26 10.93 16.56
C ALA A 186 -7.32 10.72 17.75
N GLU A 187 -7.00 9.46 18.05
CA GLU A 187 -6.06 9.08 19.10
C GLU A 187 -5.11 8.02 18.53
N ILE A 188 -3.83 8.12 18.92
CA ILE A 188 -2.82 7.10 18.64
C ILE A 188 -2.03 6.83 19.93
N ALA A 189 -1.82 5.55 20.27
CA ALA A 189 -0.94 5.25 21.39
C ALA A 189 0.51 5.56 21.02
N LEU A 190 1.30 6.06 21.96
CA LEU A 190 2.70 6.39 21.69
C LEU A 190 3.50 5.17 21.21
N ARG A 191 3.15 3.98 21.72
CA ARG A 191 3.74 2.69 21.30
C ARG A 191 3.44 2.33 19.85
N ASP A 192 2.38 2.90 19.28
CA ASP A 192 1.95 2.68 17.90
C ASP A 192 2.57 3.75 16.96
N LEU A 193 3.25 4.76 17.51
CA LEU A 193 4.17 5.56 16.70
C LEU A 193 5.35 4.69 16.30
N ASN A 194 5.83 4.86 15.07
CA ASN A 194 6.69 3.93 14.34
C ASN A 194 6.01 2.66 13.82
N TYR A 195 4.70 2.50 13.99
CA TYR A 195 3.97 1.38 13.40
C TYR A 195 3.92 1.50 11.88
N GLN A 196 4.58 0.58 11.19
CA GLN A 196 4.61 0.52 9.73
C GLN A 196 4.89 -0.91 9.27
N ILE A 197 4.45 -1.20 8.06
CA ILE A 197 4.95 -2.36 7.33
C ILE A 197 6.41 -2.08 6.95
N LEU A 198 7.32 -3.02 7.21
CA LEU A 198 8.73 -2.85 6.85
C LEU A 198 8.93 -2.84 5.33
N SER A 199 9.99 -2.17 4.87
CA SER A 199 10.37 -2.17 3.46
C SER A 199 10.74 -3.58 2.97
N PHE A 200 10.42 -3.90 1.72
CA PHE A 200 10.75 -5.18 1.09
C PHE A 200 11.04 -4.98 -0.41
N ASN A 201 11.76 -5.94 -1.00
CA ASN A 201 12.23 -5.88 -2.38
C ASN A 201 11.63 -7.00 -3.24
N LEU A 202 11.47 -6.72 -4.53
CA LEU A 202 11.07 -7.68 -5.55
C LEU A 202 12.24 -8.61 -5.92
N ILE A 203 11.95 -9.84 -6.35
CA ILE A 203 12.97 -10.86 -6.69
C ILE A 203 12.86 -11.26 -8.16
N SER A 204 11.71 -11.77 -8.60
CA SER A 204 11.53 -12.33 -9.95
C SER A 204 10.11 -12.08 -10.47
N PRO A 205 9.91 -11.84 -11.78
CA PRO A 205 10.94 -11.54 -12.79
C PRO A 205 11.80 -10.33 -12.41
N ALA A 206 13.10 -10.40 -12.67
CA ALA A 206 14.02 -9.33 -12.29
C ALA A 206 13.75 -8.05 -13.11
N ASN A 207 14.21 -6.89 -12.61
CA ASN A 207 14.00 -5.63 -13.31
C ASN A 207 14.73 -5.62 -14.67
N GLY A 208 13.99 -5.39 -15.76
CA GLY A 208 14.49 -5.43 -17.13
C GLY A 208 14.69 -6.83 -17.70
N ASP A 209 14.19 -7.88 -17.03
CA ASP A 209 14.36 -9.26 -17.48
C ASP A 209 13.58 -9.58 -18.76
N THR A 210 14.01 -10.62 -19.48
CA THR A 210 13.26 -11.21 -20.60
C THR A 210 12.69 -12.55 -20.17
N PHE A 211 11.37 -12.63 -20.03
CA PHE A 211 10.66 -13.83 -19.66
C PHE A 211 10.21 -14.61 -20.90
N TYR A 212 10.65 -15.86 -21.03
CA TYR A 212 10.33 -16.76 -22.13
C TYR A 212 9.08 -17.59 -21.81
N GLY A 213 7.92 -17.06 -22.16
CA GLY A 213 6.61 -17.62 -21.83
C GLY A 213 5.58 -16.50 -21.60
N CYS A 214 4.36 -16.87 -21.23
CA CYS A 214 3.28 -15.91 -21.00
C CYS A 214 2.67 -15.93 -19.59
N GLN A 215 2.95 -16.94 -18.76
CA GLN A 215 2.46 -17.00 -17.38
C GLN A 215 3.62 -16.90 -16.38
N PRO A 216 4.11 -15.69 -16.09
CA PRO A 216 5.22 -15.50 -15.16
C PRO A 216 4.82 -15.88 -13.73
N LEU A 217 5.79 -16.45 -13.01
CA LEU A 217 5.73 -16.67 -11.57
C LEU A 217 6.50 -15.54 -10.86
N PHE A 218 5.78 -14.78 -10.04
CA PHE A 218 6.32 -13.65 -9.30
C PHE A 218 6.80 -14.07 -7.92
N PHE A 219 7.93 -13.51 -7.49
CA PHE A 219 8.52 -13.71 -6.16
C PHE A 219 9.01 -12.38 -5.57
N TRP A 220 8.83 -12.20 -4.27
CA TRP A 220 9.31 -11.04 -3.52
C TRP A 220 9.80 -11.43 -2.13
N HIS A 221 10.53 -10.55 -1.46
CA HIS A 221 10.87 -10.75 -0.05
C HIS A 221 9.66 -10.51 0.84
N ARG A 222 9.53 -11.30 1.91
CA ARG A 222 8.53 -11.03 2.95
C ARG A 222 8.76 -9.66 3.59
N SER A 223 7.67 -8.99 3.94
CA SER A 223 7.62 -7.89 4.87
C SER A 223 7.02 -8.34 6.20
N ILE A 224 7.19 -7.49 7.22
CA ILE A 224 6.74 -7.72 8.59
C ILE A 224 6.06 -6.45 9.08
N ASP A 225 5.00 -6.66 9.84
CA ASP A 225 4.32 -5.64 10.61
C ASP A 225 5.19 -5.22 11.83
N SER A 226 5.66 -3.96 11.90
CA SER A 226 6.64 -3.58 12.92
C SER A 226 6.15 -3.62 14.37
N LEU A 227 4.83 -3.64 14.59
CA LEU A 227 4.22 -3.65 15.91
C LEU A 227 3.94 -5.07 16.40
N THR A 228 3.28 -5.87 15.58
CA THR A 228 2.90 -7.25 15.91
C THR A 228 4.02 -8.24 15.67
N LEU A 229 5.02 -7.86 14.86
CA LEU A 229 6.08 -8.75 14.35
C LEU A 229 5.52 -9.95 13.57
N ASP A 230 4.28 -9.86 13.09
CA ASP A 230 3.61 -10.92 12.33
C ASP A 230 3.73 -10.71 10.81
N THR A 231 3.36 -11.76 10.08
CA THR A 231 3.24 -11.77 8.64
C THR A 231 2.16 -10.81 8.15
N VAL A 232 2.45 -10.14 7.04
CA VAL A 232 1.51 -9.25 6.34
C VAL A 232 0.87 -9.97 5.17
N SER A 233 -0.22 -9.41 4.67
CA SER A 233 -0.84 -9.85 3.41
C SER A 233 -0.35 -8.99 2.24
N TYR A 234 -0.48 -9.52 1.02
CA TYR A 234 0.02 -8.90 -0.20
C TYR A 234 -1.04 -8.87 -1.31
N GLN A 235 -0.86 -7.93 -2.23
CA GLN A 235 -1.51 -7.91 -3.53
C GLN A 235 -0.47 -7.54 -4.58
N VAL A 236 -0.38 -8.34 -5.63
CA VAL A 236 0.47 -8.04 -6.80
C VAL A 236 -0.34 -7.17 -7.76
N GLN A 237 0.29 -6.12 -8.29
CA GLN A 237 -0.23 -5.32 -9.38
C GLN A 237 0.66 -5.50 -10.60
N LEU A 238 0.07 -5.83 -11.75
CA LEU A 238 0.72 -6.02 -13.03
C LEU A 238 0.04 -5.13 -14.07
N SER A 239 0.79 -4.38 -14.87
CA SER A 239 0.24 -3.46 -15.87
C SER A 239 1.14 -3.33 -17.09
N ARG A 240 0.56 -2.91 -18.22
CA ARG A 240 1.32 -2.44 -19.40
C ARG A 240 1.73 -0.97 -19.27
N ASP A 241 1.08 -0.26 -18.36
CA ASP A 241 1.28 1.16 -18.09
C ASP A 241 2.07 1.32 -16.78
N PRO A 242 3.23 2.01 -16.78
CA PRO A 242 4.03 2.25 -15.58
C PRO A 242 3.29 3.04 -14.50
N GLU A 243 2.23 3.78 -14.85
CA GLU A 243 1.39 4.51 -13.89
C GLU A 243 0.28 3.66 -13.26
N PHE A 244 0.13 2.40 -13.71
CA PHE A 244 -0.88 1.45 -13.20
C PHE A 244 -2.31 2.03 -13.23
N LEU A 245 -2.72 2.68 -14.33
CA LEU A 245 -4.08 3.22 -14.48
C LEU A 245 -5.16 2.13 -14.53
N SER A 246 -4.86 0.96 -15.07
CA SER A 246 -5.78 -0.19 -15.11
C SER A 246 -5.01 -1.51 -14.97
N PRO A 247 -4.48 -1.81 -13.76
CA PRO A 247 -3.64 -2.96 -13.52
C PRO A 247 -4.47 -4.23 -13.36
N LEU A 248 -3.91 -5.36 -13.77
CA LEU A 248 -4.32 -6.67 -13.29
C LEU A 248 -3.85 -6.81 -11.85
N CYS A 249 -4.78 -7.10 -10.94
CA CYS A 249 -4.49 -7.33 -9.54
C CYS A 249 -4.69 -8.80 -9.19
N SER A 250 -3.81 -9.33 -8.33
CA SER A 250 -4.06 -10.61 -7.67
C SER A 250 -5.18 -10.48 -6.63
N ASP A 251 -5.70 -11.63 -6.18
CA ASP A 251 -6.38 -11.74 -4.89
C ASP A 251 -5.44 -11.37 -3.73
N THR A 252 -5.98 -11.34 -2.51
CA THR A 252 -5.17 -11.18 -1.30
C THR A 252 -4.35 -12.44 -1.03
N LEU A 253 -3.04 -12.27 -0.91
CA LEU A 253 -2.07 -13.35 -0.72
C LEU A 253 -1.46 -13.28 0.68
N ARG A 254 -1.13 -14.44 1.25
CA ARG A 254 -0.30 -14.53 2.47
C ARG A 254 1.11 -15.05 2.21
N ASP A 255 1.31 -15.66 1.05
CA ASP A 255 2.61 -16.12 0.58
C ASP A 255 3.35 -15.00 -0.16
N THR A 256 4.61 -15.25 -0.47
CA THR A 256 5.53 -14.34 -1.19
C THR A 256 5.74 -14.75 -2.65
N SER A 257 4.76 -15.49 -3.20
CA SER A 257 4.74 -15.91 -4.59
C SER A 257 3.36 -15.75 -5.21
N TRP A 258 3.31 -15.52 -6.52
CA TRP A 258 2.07 -15.45 -7.27
C TRP A 258 2.27 -15.91 -8.72
N LEU A 259 1.52 -16.92 -9.17
CA LEU A 259 1.49 -17.33 -10.56
C LEU A 259 0.45 -16.49 -11.31
N CYS A 260 0.85 -15.86 -12.42
CA CYS A 260 -0.08 -15.11 -13.25
C CYS A 260 -1.19 -16.04 -13.80
N PRO A 261 -2.48 -15.78 -13.54
CA PRO A 261 -3.56 -16.67 -13.95
C PRO A 261 -3.88 -16.56 -15.44
N VAL A 262 -3.35 -15.56 -16.13
CA VAL A 262 -3.61 -15.29 -17.55
C VAL A 262 -2.30 -15.37 -18.34
N CYS A 263 -2.42 -15.83 -19.58
CA CYS A 263 -1.32 -15.76 -20.55
C CYS A 263 -1.19 -14.30 -21.02
N LEU A 264 -0.05 -13.69 -20.71
CA LEU A 264 0.29 -12.33 -21.13
C LEU A 264 0.62 -12.27 -22.62
N ASP A 265 0.30 -11.15 -23.25
CA ASP A 265 0.69 -10.88 -24.63
C ASP A 265 2.22 -10.97 -24.77
N TYR A 266 2.70 -11.58 -25.85
CA TYR A 266 4.11 -11.68 -26.16
C TYR A 266 4.66 -10.37 -26.74
N ASP A 267 5.98 -10.27 -26.75
CA ASP A 267 6.76 -9.18 -27.33
C ASP A 267 6.37 -7.80 -26.75
N MET A 268 6.00 -7.78 -25.47
CA MET A 268 5.48 -6.64 -24.75
C MET A 268 6.19 -6.43 -23.41
N VAL A 269 6.32 -5.17 -22.99
CA VAL A 269 6.84 -4.81 -21.66
C VAL A 269 5.69 -4.73 -20.66
N PHE A 270 5.88 -5.36 -19.51
CA PHE A 270 4.99 -5.26 -18.36
C PHE A 270 5.73 -4.68 -17.16
N TYR A 271 4.98 -3.97 -16.32
CA TYR A 271 5.43 -3.39 -15.05
C TYR A 271 4.70 -4.08 -13.91
N TRP A 272 5.41 -4.37 -12.84
CA TRP A 272 4.83 -4.99 -11.67
C TRP A 272 5.40 -4.43 -10.36
N ARG A 273 4.53 -4.43 -9.35
CA ARG A 273 4.85 -4.05 -7.97
C ARG A 273 3.96 -4.84 -7.02
N VAL A 274 4.36 -4.88 -5.75
CA VAL A 274 3.60 -5.59 -4.72
C VAL A 274 3.22 -4.61 -3.63
N GLN A 275 1.96 -4.60 -3.23
CA GLN A 275 1.48 -3.86 -2.06
C GLN A 275 1.33 -4.82 -0.89
N ALA A 276 1.95 -4.49 0.24
CA ALA A 276 1.76 -5.16 1.50
C ALA A 276 0.76 -4.39 2.37
N PHE A 277 -0.08 -5.12 3.12
CA PHE A 277 -1.06 -4.56 4.02
C PHE A 277 -1.22 -5.41 5.30
N SER A 278 -1.44 -4.72 6.41
CA SER A 278 -1.75 -5.29 7.72
C SER A 278 -2.82 -4.44 8.40
N ALA A 279 -3.61 -5.05 9.27
CA ALA A 279 -4.73 -4.38 9.93
C ALA A 279 -4.24 -3.20 10.79
N GLY A 280 -4.69 -1.98 10.45
CA GLY A 280 -4.33 -0.75 11.17
C GLY A 280 -3.04 -0.08 10.69
N SER A 281 -2.28 -0.69 9.79
CA SER A 281 -1.10 -0.07 9.17
C SER A 281 -1.47 0.66 7.87
N THR A 282 -0.71 1.70 7.52
CA THR A 282 -0.75 2.23 6.15
C THR A 282 -0.14 1.19 5.20
N PRO A 283 -0.84 0.80 4.11
CA PRO A 283 -0.30 -0.12 3.12
C PRO A 283 1.01 0.42 2.52
N ARG A 284 1.95 -0.49 2.24
CA ARG A 284 3.27 -0.14 1.70
C ARG A 284 3.53 -0.89 0.41
N PHE A 285 3.91 -0.17 -0.64
CA PHE A 285 4.44 -0.79 -1.85
C PHE A 285 5.87 -1.28 -1.66
N SER A 286 6.27 -2.27 -2.47
CA SER A 286 7.66 -2.65 -2.66
C SER A 286 8.54 -1.43 -2.93
N ASN A 287 9.83 -1.50 -2.55
CA ASN A 287 10.77 -0.38 -2.69
C ASN A 287 10.97 0.10 -4.12
N SER A 288 10.57 -0.71 -5.11
CA SER A 288 10.68 -0.40 -6.53
C SER A 288 9.53 -1.03 -7.30
N THR A 289 9.28 -0.48 -8.48
CA THR A 289 8.51 -1.11 -9.55
C THR A 289 9.51 -1.77 -10.49
N PHE A 290 9.30 -3.06 -10.80
CA PHE A 290 10.11 -3.78 -11.79
C PHE A 290 9.38 -3.84 -13.12
N SER A 291 10.13 -3.90 -14.22
CA SER A 291 9.59 -4.24 -15.53
C SER A 291 10.22 -5.53 -16.07
N PHE A 292 9.54 -6.19 -16.99
CA PHE A 292 10.09 -7.32 -17.75
C PHE A 292 9.45 -7.36 -19.15
N TYR A 293 10.14 -7.99 -20.09
CA TYR A 293 9.68 -8.20 -21.45
C TYR A 293 9.24 -9.65 -21.65
N THR A 294 8.02 -9.87 -22.13
CA THR A 294 7.55 -11.21 -22.50
C THR A 294 8.06 -11.58 -23.87
N ARG A 295 8.50 -12.83 -24.03
CA ARG A 295 8.98 -13.36 -25.31
C ARG A 295 8.47 -14.77 -25.52
N HIS A 296 8.27 -15.14 -26.78
CA HIS A 296 7.88 -16.50 -27.12
C HIS A 296 8.92 -17.51 -26.60
N PRO A 297 8.49 -18.63 -26.01
CA PRO A 297 9.37 -19.60 -25.34
C PRO A 297 10.31 -20.34 -26.30
N CYS A 298 10.09 -20.26 -27.61
CA CYS A 298 10.90 -20.92 -28.62
C CYS A 298 11.67 -19.94 -29.52
N PRO A 299 13.00 -19.86 -29.41
CA PRO A 299 13.83 -19.32 -30.47
C PRO A 299 13.98 -20.35 -31.60
N TYR A 300 13.76 -19.95 -32.86
CA TYR A 300 13.99 -20.80 -34.04
C TYR A 300 14.43 -19.95 -35.24
N VAL A 301 15.12 -20.58 -36.20
CA VAL A 301 15.47 -19.97 -37.49
C VAL A 301 14.49 -20.49 -38.55
N LEU A 302 13.76 -19.58 -39.20
CA LEU A 302 12.76 -19.98 -40.20
C LEU A 302 13.42 -20.72 -41.38
N GLY A 303 13.00 -21.96 -41.63
CA GLY A 303 13.53 -22.84 -42.67
C GLY A 303 14.67 -23.77 -42.22
N ASP A 304 15.19 -23.63 -41.01
CA ASP A 304 16.19 -24.51 -40.41
C ASP A 304 15.50 -25.72 -39.74
N ILE A 305 15.05 -26.67 -40.55
CA ILE A 305 14.27 -27.82 -40.09
C ILE A 305 15.11 -28.74 -39.20
N ASN A 306 16.44 -28.74 -39.39
CA ASN A 306 17.34 -29.65 -38.72
C ASN A 306 17.99 -29.07 -37.44
N GLY A 307 17.91 -27.76 -37.22
CA GLY A 307 18.37 -27.05 -36.02
C GLY A 307 19.86 -26.71 -36.00
N ASP A 308 20.55 -26.71 -37.15
CA ASP A 308 21.99 -26.41 -37.28
C ASP A 308 22.31 -24.92 -37.49
N ARG A 309 21.28 -24.06 -37.41
CA ARG A 309 21.29 -22.61 -37.64
C ARG A 309 21.59 -22.21 -39.09
N SER A 310 21.54 -23.14 -40.04
CA SER A 310 21.88 -22.91 -41.44
C SER A 310 20.74 -23.34 -42.36
N VAL A 311 20.08 -22.38 -43.01
CA VAL A 311 18.97 -22.67 -43.94
C VAL A 311 19.53 -23.11 -45.31
N LEU A 312 19.63 -24.42 -45.54
CA LEU A 312 20.26 -25.06 -46.70
C LEU A 312 19.42 -26.22 -47.27
N GLY A 313 19.86 -26.82 -48.37
CA GLY A 313 19.22 -28.02 -48.95
C GLY A 313 19.19 -29.24 -48.00
N GLY A 314 20.01 -29.23 -46.95
CA GLY A 314 20.00 -30.21 -45.86
C GLY A 314 18.65 -30.24 -45.13
N ASP A 315 18.02 -29.08 -44.91
CA ASP A 315 16.74 -28.95 -44.22
C ASP A 315 15.59 -29.61 -44.98
N VAL A 316 15.57 -29.42 -46.30
CA VAL A 316 14.62 -30.10 -47.20
C VAL A 316 14.77 -31.61 -47.08
N THR A 317 16.01 -32.10 -47.10
CA THR A 317 16.31 -33.53 -46.99
C THR A 317 15.88 -34.07 -45.62
N TYR A 318 16.14 -33.31 -44.55
CA TYR A 318 15.73 -33.65 -43.19
C TYR A 318 14.20 -33.74 -43.07
N GLY A 319 13.47 -32.71 -43.50
CA GLY A 319 12.01 -32.66 -43.45
C GLY A 319 11.34 -33.78 -44.28
N VAL A 320 11.87 -34.09 -45.47
CA VAL A 320 11.39 -35.23 -46.27
C VAL A 320 11.60 -36.56 -45.56
N ARG A 321 12.76 -36.77 -44.91
CA ARG A 321 13.03 -38.00 -44.16
C ARG A 321 12.13 -38.14 -42.94
N TYR A 322 11.84 -37.03 -42.26
CA TYR A 322 10.86 -36.99 -41.18
C TYR A 322 9.45 -37.40 -41.67
N PHE A 323 8.94 -36.81 -42.76
CA PHE A 323 7.62 -37.18 -43.30
C PHE A 323 7.54 -38.63 -43.80
N LYS A 324 8.67 -39.24 -44.15
CA LYS A 324 8.78 -40.65 -44.51
C LYS A 324 8.94 -41.59 -43.32
N SER A 325 8.96 -41.08 -42.09
CA SER A 325 9.21 -41.84 -40.86
C SER A 325 10.56 -42.58 -40.83
N VAL A 326 11.56 -42.08 -41.56
CA VAL A 326 12.93 -42.64 -41.63
C VAL A 326 14.01 -41.69 -41.11
N GLY A 327 13.60 -40.49 -40.71
CA GLY A 327 14.44 -39.45 -40.12
C GLY A 327 14.02 -39.12 -38.70
N PRO A 328 14.92 -38.52 -37.90
CA PRO A 328 14.59 -37.98 -36.59
C PRO A 328 13.51 -36.89 -36.69
N THR A 329 12.80 -36.67 -35.57
CA THR A 329 11.84 -35.57 -35.42
C THR A 329 12.56 -34.21 -35.46
N PRO A 330 12.01 -33.18 -36.11
CA PRO A 330 12.58 -31.83 -36.05
C PRO A 330 12.71 -31.34 -34.60
N PRO A 331 13.85 -30.72 -34.22
CA PRO A 331 14.12 -30.32 -32.84
C PRO A 331 13.32 -29.07 -32.42
N ASP A 332 13.12 -28.11 -33.33
CA ASP A 332 12.46 -26.84 -33.05
C ASP A 332 10.94 -27.01 -33.09
N SER A 333 10.36 -27.38 -31.95
CA SER A 333 8.92 -27.53 -31.75
C SER A 333 8.38 -26.54 -30.72
N CYS A 334 7.24 -25.92 -31.03
CA CYS A 334 6.58 -24.97 -30.15
C CYS A 334 5.13 -25.30 -29.97
N TYR A 335 4.69 -25.13 -28.73
CA TYR A 335 3.31 -25.31 -28.40
C TYR A 335 2.49 -24.14 -28.96
N LEU A 336 1.48 -24.46 -29.76
CA LEU A 336 0.53 -23.52 -30.31
C LEU A 336 -0.77 -23.61 -29.50
N ASP A 337 -0.95 -22.68 -28.57
CA ASP A 337 -2.08 -22.67 -27.62
C ASP A 337 -3.44 -22.69 -28.31
N SER A 338 -3.59 -21.98 -29.44
CA SER A 338 -4.85 -21.87 -30.18
C SER A 338 -5.34 -23.18 -30.78
N ALA A 339 -4.42 -24.12 -31.04
CA ALA A 339 -4.71 -25.41 -31.65
C ALA A 339 -4.44 -26.60 -30.71
N GLY A 340 -3.82 -26.36 -29.54
CA GLY A 340 -3.49 -27.40 -28.58
C GLY A 340 -2.44 -28.41 -29.07
N ILE A 341 -1.60 -28.04 -30.04
CA ILE A 341 -0.63 -28.93 -30.69
C ILE A 341 0.80 -28.38 -30.60
N TYR A 342 1.80 -29.27 -30.70
CA TYR A 342 3.17 -28.87 -30.98
C TYR A 342 3.36 -28.71 -32.50
N LEU A 343 3.78 -27.52 -32.92
CA LEU A 343 4.17 -27.21 -34.30
C LEU A 343 5.68 -27.29 -34.43
N TYR A 344 6.18 -27.97 -35.47
CA TYR A 344 7.59 -27.89 -35.86
C TYR A 344 7.85 -26.55 -36.55
N VAL A 345 8.06 -25.50 -35.75
CA VAL A 345 7.95 -24.10 -36.17
C VAL A 345 8.96 -23.68 -37.23
N ALA A 346 10.18 -24.21 -37.19
CA ALA A 346 11.19 -23.92 -38.21
C ALA A 346 10.79 -24.48 -39.58
N GLY A 347 9.96 -25.53 -39.59
CA GLY A 347 9.46 -26.18 -40.79
C GLY A 347 8.23 -25.55 -41.41
N ASP A 348 7.40 -24.81 -40.67
CA ASP A 348 6.30 -24.03 -41.28
C ASP A 348 6.87 -22.77 -41.93
N VAL A 349 7.10 -22.88 -43.23
CA VAL A 349 7.67 -21.80 -44.05
C VAL A 349 6.61 -21.17 -44.97
N ASN A 350 5.35 -21.54 -44.78
CA ASN A 350 4.26 -21.07 -45.61
C ASN A 350 3.27 -20.14 -44.87
N GLY A 351 3.32 -20.14 -43.53
CA GLY A 351 2.59 -19.22 -42.65
C GLY A 351 1.18 -19.68 -42.29
N ASN A 352 0.83 -20.93 -42.59
CA ASN A 352 -0.46 -21.52 -42.26
C ASN A 352 -0.51 -22.19 -40.88
N CYS A 353 0.58 -22.13 -40.11
CA CYS A 353 0.71 -22.74 -38.79
C CYS A 353 0.60 -24.28 -38.80
N GLU A 354 1.05 -24.91 -39.90
CA GLU A 354 1.13 -26.36 -40.05
C GLU A 354 2.47 -26.74 -40.70
N PHE A 355 3.09 -27.85 -40.27
CA PHE A 355 4.25 -28.41 -40.98
C PHE A 355 3.84 -29.62 -41.82
N ARG A 356 3.78 -29.44 -43.16
CA ARG A 356 3.35 -30.45 -44.13
C ARG A 356 4.27 -30.51 -45.37
N GLY A 357 3.97 -31.40 -46.30
CA GLY A 357 4.71 -31.50 -47.57
C GLY A 357 4.68 -30.23 -48.43
N SER A 358 3.68 -29.36 -48.25
CA SER A 358 3.61 -28.02 -48.86
C SER A 358 4.77 -27.13 -48.43
N ASP A 359 5.21 -27.25 -47.18
CA ASP A 359 6.34 -26.49 -46.64
C ASP A 359 7.66 -26.91 -47.26
N ILE A 360 7.86 -28.22 -47.43
CA ILE A 360 9.01 -28.75 -48.17
C ILE A 360 9.04 -28.19 -49.59
N THR A 361 7.88 -28.18 -50.25
CA THR A 361 7.75 -27.64 -51.61
C THR A 361 8.08 -26.14 -51.65
N ARG A 362 7.61 -25.38 -50.65
CA ARG A 362 7.86 -23.93 -50.55
C ARG A 362 9.31 -23.61 -50.19
N LEU A 363 9.96 -24.39 -49.32
CA LEU A 363 11.37 -24.25 -48.99
C LEU A 363 12.28 -24.53 -50.20
N VAL A 364 11.94 -25.54 -51.00
CA VAL A 364 12.61 -25.79 -52.29
C VAL A 364 12.42 -24.62 -53.27
N ALA A 365 11.21 -24.07 -53.37
CA ALA A 365 10.94 -22.91 -54.21
C ALA A 365 11.71 -21.65 -53.73
N TYR A 366 11.87 -21.49 -52.42
CA TYR A 366 12.71 -20.44 -51.84
C TYR A 366 14.17 -20.57 -52.25
N PHE A 367 14.76 -21.76 -52.19
CA PHE A 367 16.13 -21.99 -52.66
C PHE A 367 16.29 -21.77 -54.17
N LYS A 368 15.22 -21.98 -54.95
CA LYS A 368 15.16 -21.64 -56.38
C LYS A 368 14.87 -20.16 -56.66
N ALA A 369 14.76 -19.33 -55.62
CA ALA A 369 14.41 -17.91 -55.70
C ALA A 369 13.05 -17.62 -56.38
N THR A 370 12.10 -18.57 -56.33
CA THR A 370 10.76 -18.41 -56.91
C THR A 370 9.66 -18.23 -55.86
N ALA A 371 9.99 -18.29 -54.57
CA ALA A 371 9.07 -18.04 -53.46
C ALA A 371 9.77 -17.36 -52.28
N VAL A 372 8.98 -16.76 -51.39
CA VAL A 372 9.41 -16.24 -50.09
C VAL A 372 8.86 -17.13 -48.98
N ILE A 373 9.66 -17.39 -47.96
CA ILE A 373 9.24 -18.12 -46.77
C ILE A 373 8.61 -17.16 -45.75
N SER A 374 7.61 -17.63 -45.03
CA SER A 374 6.90 -16.86 -44.00
C SER A 374 6.61 -17.75 -42.80
N PRO A 375 6.82 -17.28 -41.57
CA PRO A 375 6.56 -18.08 -40.37
C PRO A 375 5.06 -18.16 -40.07
N CYS A 376 4.67 -19.11 -39.22
CA CYS A 376 3.36 -19.09 -38.57
C CYS A 376 3.11 -17.72 -37.92
N HIS A 377 1.98 -17.09 -38.25
CA HIS A 377 1.64 -15.75 -37.73
C HIS A 377 1.50 -15.72 -36.20
N ALA A 378 1.18 -16.86 -35.57
CA ALA A 378 1.02 -16.97 -34.12
C ALA A 378 2.33 -17.29 -33.38
N LEU A 379 3.39 -17.66 -34.11
CA LEU A 379 4.68 -18.07 -33.54
C LEU A 379 5.83 -17.44 -34.34
N PRO A 380 5.96 -16.10 -34.42
CA PRO A 380 7.02 -15.48 -35.20
C PRO A 380 8.42 -15.82 -34.66
N PRO A 381 9.44 -15.96 -35.53
CA PRO A 381 10.80 -16.25 -35.10
C PRO A 381 11.39 -15.04 -34.38
N THR A 382 12.19 -15.30 -33.37
CA THR A 382 12.96 -14.23 -32.73
C THR A 382 14.08 -13.78 -33.67
N PRO A 383 14.34 -12.47 -33.85
CA PRO A 383 15.43 -11.98 -34.68
C PRO A 383 16.77 -12.40 -34.08
N ILE A 384 17.27 -13.55 -34.49
CA ILE A 384 18.68 -13.92 -34.42
C ILE A 384 19.26 -13.44 -35.75
N GLN A 385 20.20 -12.49 -35.73
CA GLN A 385 20.84 -11.99 -36.97
C GLN A 385 21.33 -13.19 -37.80
N PRO A 386 20.84 -13.41 -39.03
CA PRO A 386 21.31 -14.51 -39.85
C PRO A 386 22.74 -14.22 -40.32
N PRO A 387 23.65 -15.21 -40.33
CA PRO A 387 24.90 -15.11 -41.03
C PRO A 387 24.65 -14.86 -42.52
N ILE A 388 25.49 -14.01 -43.10
CA ILE A 388 25.49 -13.60 -44.50
C ILE A 388 25.40 -14.82 -45.41
N LYS A 389 24.46 -14.79 -46.38
CA LYS A 389 24.34 -15.77 -47.47
C LYS A 389 25.72 -16.03 -48.09
N GLN A 390 26.29 -17.22 -47.89
CA GLN A 390 27.30 -17.74 -48.81
C GLN A 390 26.56 -18.41 -49.97
N ARG A 391 26.68 -17.79 -51.16
CA ARG A 391 26.27 -18.42 -52.42
C ARG A 391 27.26 -19.56 -52.70
N GLY A 392 26.78 -20.80 -52.62
CA GLY A 392 27.42 -21.97 -53.23
C GLY A 392 26.81 -22.24 -54.59
#